data_AF-A0A7V8JSM4-F1
#
_entry.id   AF-A0A7V8JSM4-F1
#
_cell.length_a   1.000
_cell.length_b   1.000
_cell.length_c   1.000
_cell.angle_alpha   90.00
_cell.angle_beta   90.00
_cell.angle_gamma   90.00
#
_symmetry.space_group_name_H-M   'P 1'
#
loop_
_entity.id
_entity.type
_entity.pdbx_description
1 polymer ?
#
loop_
_entity_poly.entity_id
_entity_poly.type
_entity_poly.pdbx_seq_one_letter_code
_entity_poly.pdbx_strand_id
1 'polypeptide(L)'
;MPQQLRLRTLIDEISALTLHVQELSRMAEEASGLIESGRMPAPVDPQELIDDVHAFRVQLEDAIVRIFEEVFGPRTDTLERHMSMRLISEIGPAAFVQKVLWGEEISDIALTIALERMIPALERLVEEYPTAFLEQANSVLDQFKTR
;
A
#
# COMPACT_ATOMS: atom_id res chain seq x y z
N MET A 1 10.08 1.76 34.82
CA MET A 1 8.62 1.82 34.53
C MET A 1 8.22 1.97 33.05
N PRO A 2 9.05 2.39 32.06
CA PRO A 2 8.56 2.53 30.66
C PRO A 2 8.53 1.23 29.82
N GLN A 3 9.28 0.19 30.21
CA GLN A 3 9.33 -1.09 29.47
C GLN A 3 8.05 -1.93 29.63
N GLN A 4 7.37 -1.87 30.77
CA GLN A 4 6.12 -2.59 31.01
C GLN A 4 4.96 -2.04 30.19
N LEU A 5 4.94 -0.73 29.92
CA LEU A 5 3.94 -0.09 29.06
C LEU A 5 4.09 -0.54 27.60
N ARG A 6 5.31 -0.58 27.06
CA ARG A 6 5.56 -1.09 25.69
C ARG A 6 5.19 -2.56 25.50
N LEU A 7 5.45 -3.39 26.51
CA LEU A 7 5.07 -4.81 26.49
C LEU A 7 3.55 -5.00 26.45
N ARG A 8 2.80 -4.17 27.18
CA ARG A 8 1.34 -4.19 27.16
C ARG A 8 0.78 -3.78 25.79
N THR A 9 1.32 -2.71 25.22
CA THR A 9 0.93 -2.25 23.87
C THR A 9 1.17 -3.31 22.80
N LEU A 10 2.34 -3.97 22.81
CA LEU A 10 2.63 -5.06 21.88
C LEU A 10 1.71 -6.27 22.06
N ILE A 11 1.34 -6.60 23.30
CA ILE A 11 0.38 -7.69 23.59
C ILE A 11 -1.01 -7.31 23.07
N ASP A 12 -1.43 -6.06 23.21
CA ASP A 12 -2.72 -5.57 22.72
C ASP A 12 -2.76 -5.58 21.17
N GLU A 13 -1.67 -5.18 20.50
CA GLU A 13 -1.53 -5.26 19.04
C GLU A 13 -1.56 -6.70 18.52
N ILE A 14 -0.82 -7.62 19.17
CA ILE A 14 -0.84 -9.05 18.83
C ILE A 14 -2.24 -9.64 19.02
N SER A 15 -2.95 -9.21 20.07
CA SER A 15 -4.31 -9.65 20.34
C SER A 15 -5.28 -9.15 19.26
N ALA A 16 -5.16 -7.88 18.85
CA ALA A 16 -5.97 -7.29 17.78
C ALA A 16 -5.73 -7.99 16.43
N LEU A 17 -4.48 -8.28 16.09
CA LEU A 17 -4.10 -9.05 14.91
C LEU A 17 -4.68 -10.47 14.94
N THR A 18 -4.63 -11.13 16.10
CA THR A 18 -5.17 -12.49 16.27
C THR A 18 -6.69 -12.51 16.06
N LEU A 19 -7.39 -11.49 16.58
CA LEU A 19 -8.84 -11.35 16.44
C LEU A 19 -9.24 -11.11 14.97
N HIS A 20 -8.45 -10.29 14.27
CA HIS A 20 -8.65 -10.05 12.84
C HIS A 20 -8.45 -11.32 11.99
N VAL A 21 -7.44 -12.13 12.30
CA VAL A 21 -7.20 -13.42 11.63
C VAL A 21 -8.34 -14.42 11.87
N GLN A 22 -8.92 -14.42 13.08
CA GLN A 22 -10.08 -15.25 13.39
C GLN A 22 -11.32 -14.80 12.60
N GLU A 23 -11.51 -13.49 12.44
CA GLU A 23 -12.61 -12.94 11.67
C GLU A 23 -12.49 -13.24 10.16
N LEU A 24 -11.29 -13.13 9.60
CA LEU A 24 -11.00 -13.53 8.22
C LEU A 24 -11.24 -15.03 8.00
N SER A 25 -10.82 -15.87 8.95
CA SER A 25 -11.07 -17.32 8.90
C SER A 25 -12.58 -17.63 8.89
N ARG A 26 -13.36 -16.94 9.73
CA ARG A 26 -14.82 -17.06 9.76
C ARG A 26 -15.45 -16.62 8.45
N MET A 27 -15.03 -15.49 7.89
CA MET A 27 -15.52 -15.01 6.59
C MET A 27 -15.20 -16.00 5.46
N ALA A 28 -14.03 -16.65 5.50
CA ALA A 28 -13.66 -17.68 4.54
C ALA A 28 -14.50 -18.96 4.67
N GLU A 29 -14.85 -19.37 5.89
CA GLU A 29 -15.80 -20.48 6.12
C GLU A 29 -17.21 -20.13 5.65
N GLU A 30 -17.70 -18.91 5.93
CA GLU A 30 -18.99 -18.43 5.46
C GLU A 30 -19.05 -18.39 3.92
N ALA A 31 -18.00 -17.88 3.27
CA ALA A 31 -17.86 -17.91 1.81
C ALA A 31 -17.83 -19.34 1.26
N SER A 32 -17.14 -20.27 1.92
CA SER A 32 -17.09 -21.68 1.51
C SER A 32 -18.46 -22.35 1.63
N GLY A 33 -19.21 -22.08 2.70
CA GLY A 33 -20.59 -22.56 2.84
C GLY A 33 -21.57 -21.98 1.81
N LEU A 34 -21.34 -20.75 1.35
CA LEU A 34 -22.10 -20.15 0.24
C LEU A 34 -21.79 -20.84 -1.11
N ILE A 35 -20.54 -21.25 -1.32
CA ILE A 35 -20.12 -22.04 -2.50
C ILE A 35 -20.75 -23.43 -2.47
N GLU A 36 -20.70 -24.14 -1.34
CA GLU A 36 -21.30 -25.48 -1.18
C GLU A 36 -22.82 -25.48 -1.33
N SER A 37 -23.48 -24.39 -0.93
CA SER A 37 -24.94 -24.23 -1.05
C SER A 37 -25.42 -23.69 -2.41
N GLY A 38 -24.51 -23.44 -3.36
CA GLY A 38 -24.84 -22.91 -4.69
C GLY A 38 -25.38 -21.48 -4.68
N ARG A 39 -25.21 -20.75 -3.57
CA ARG A 39 -25.59 -19.33 -3.41
C ARG A 39 -24.36 -18.45 -3.60
N MET A 40 -23.74 -18.52 -4.77
CA MET A 40 -22.69 -17.57 -5.10
C MET A 40 -23.28 -16.16 -5.21
N PRO A 41 -22.65 -15.13 -4.61
CA PRO A 41 -22.91 -13.76 -5.02
C PRO A 41 -22.65 -13.64 -6.53
N ALA A 42 -23.41 -12.78 -7.22
CA ALA A 42 -23.22 -12.57 -8.64
C ALA A 42 -21.73 -12.21 -8.90
N PRO A 43 -21.10 -12.80 -9.94
CA PRO A 43 -19.74 -12.42 -10.28
C PRO A 43 -19.69 -10.91 -10.48
N VAL A 44 -18.75 -10.25 -9.79
CA VAL A 44 -18.53 -8.81 -9.89
C VAL A 44 -18.30 -8.46 -11.35
N ASP A 45 -18.93 -7.39 -11.83
CA ASP A 45 -18.75 -6.96 -13.21
C ASP A 45 -17.26 -6.63 -13.43
N PRO A 46 -16.59 -7.27 -14.41
CA PRO A 46 -15.19 -6.95 -14.73
C PRO A 46 -14.96 -5.48 -15.00
N GLN A 47 -15.96 -4.75 -15.52
CA GLN A 47 -15.84 -3.32 -15.78
C GLN A 47 -15.82 -2.49 -14.50
N GLU A 48 -16.65 -2.85 -13.50
CA GLU A 48 -16.65 -2.18 -12.18
C GLU A 48 -15.28 -2.35 -11.50
N LEU A 49 -14.69 -3.54 -11.59
CA LEU A 49 -13.34 -3.79 -11.05
C LEU A 49 -12.26 -2.93 -11.74
N ILE A 50 -12.34 -2.76 -13.06
CA ILE A 50 -11.39 -1.92 -13.81
C ILE A 50 -11.53 -0.46 -13.40
N ASP A 51 -12.77 0.02 -13.26
CA ASP A 51 -13.08 1.39 -12.90
C ASP A 51 -12.62 1.70 -11.46
N ASP A 52 -12.82 0.76 -10.53
CA ASP A 52 -12.34 0.86 -9.14
C ASP A 52 -10.82 0.93 -9.06
N VAL A 53 -10.10 0.06 -9.79
CA VAL A 53 -8.63 0.08 -9.85
C VAL A 53 -8.13 1.40 -10.45
N HIS A 54 -8.79 1.91 -11.49
CA HIS A 54 -8.43 3.19 -12.10
C HIS A 54 -8.66 4.36 -11.13
N ALA A 55 -9.84 4.42 -10.49
CA ALA A 55 -10.16 5.46 -9.51
C ALA A 55 -9.17 5.45 -8.34
N PHE A 56 -8.80 4.27 -7.87
CA PHE A 56 -7.82 4.09 -6.81
C PHE A 56 -6.42 4.56 -7.21
N ARG A 57 -5.98 4.22 -8.43
CA ARG A 57 -4.71 4.70 -8.98
C ARG A 57 -4.64 6.23 -9.01
N VAL A 58 -5.70 6.88 -9.45
CA VAL A 58 -5.79 8.36 -9.49
C VAL A 58 -5.69 8.95 -8.09
N GLN A 59 -6.40 8.37 -7.11
CA GLN A 59 -6.33 8.85 -5.71
C GLN A 59 -4.92 8.76 -5.13
N LEU A 60 -4.21 7.66 -5.38
CA LEU A 60 -2.83 7.47 -4.94
C LEU A 60 -1.87 8.47 -5.61
N GLU A 61 -2.03 8.71 -6.91
CA GLU A 61 -1.24 9.69 -7.63
C GLU A 61 -1.45 11.11 -7.07
N ASP A 62 -2.70 11.50 -6.84
CA ASP A 62 -3.04 12.78 -6.21
C ASP A 62 -2.44 12.93 -4.80
N ALA A 63 -2.48 11.87 -4.00
CA ALA A 63 -1.91 11.86 -2.67
C ALA A 63 -0.38 12.04 -2.72
N ILE A 64 0.31 11.35 -3.64
CA ILE A 64 1.75 11.51 -3.84
C ILE A 64 2.09 12.93 -4.30
N VAL A 65 1.31 13.52 -5.19
CA VAL A 65 1.48 14.91 -5.64
C VAL A 65 1.36 15.89 -4.46
N ARG A 66 0.40 15.69 -3.55
CA ARG A 66 0.28 16.50 -2.33
C ARG A 66 1.52 16.37 -1.44
N ILE A 67 2.06 15.16 -1.29
CA ILE A 67 3.31 14.95 -0.54
C ILE A 67 4.47 15.73 -1.18
N PHE A 68 4.58 15.76 -2.51
CA PHE A 68 5.57 16.60 -3.19
C PHE A 68 5.40 18.09 -2.84
N GLU A 69 4.17 18.59 -2.84
CA GLU A 69 3.87 19.98 -2.49
C GLU A 69 4.17 20.31 -1.03
N GLU A 70 3.89 19.38 -0.10
CA GLU A 70 4.21 19.54 1.31
C GLU A 70 5.72 19.57 1.58
N VAL A 71 6.49 18.71 0.91
CA VAL A 71 7.93 18.53 1.18
C VAL A 71 8.80 19.55 0.44
N PHE A 72 8.45 19.90 -0.79
CA PHE A 72 9.25 20.77 -1.66
C PHE A 72 8.60 22.13 -1.96
N GLY A 73 7.36 22.34 -1.52
CA GLY A 73 6.56 23.53 -1.83
C GLY A 73 5.84 23.42 -3.18
N PRO A 74 5.10 24.47 -3.58
CA PRO A 74 4.23 24.45 -4.77
C PRO A 74 5.01 24.51 -6.10
N ARG A 75 6.34 24.38 -6.08
CA ARG A 75 7.16 24.46 -7.29
C ARG A 75 7.00 23.18 -8.10
N THR A 76 6.37 23.32 -9.25
CA THR A 76 6.06 22.19 -10.13
C THR A 76 7.16 21.88 -11.13
N ASP A 77 8.14 22.78 -11.27
CA ASP A 77 9.15 22.82 -12.32
C ASP A 77 10.50 22.20 -11.93
N THR A 78 10.57 21.52 -10.80
CA THR A 78 11.81 20.86 -10.35
C THR A 78 12.10 19.60 -11.17
N LEU A 79 13.38 19.34 -11.42
CA LEU A 79 13.83 18.16 -12.17
C LEU A 79 13.42 16.88 -11.43
N GLU A 80 13.55 16.88 -10.11
CA GLU A 80 13.20 15.79 -9.21
C GLU A 80 11.72 15.41 -9.36
N ARG A 81 10.81 16.40 -9.35
CA ARG A 81 9.37 16.16 -9.53
C ARG A 81 9.07 15.59 -10.91
N HIS A 82 9.68 16.13 -11.96
CA HIS A 82 9.50 15.58 -13.32
C HIS A 82 9.98 14.12 -13.42
N MET A 83 11.13 13.79 -12.83
CA MET A 83 11.67 12.44 -12.84
C MET A 83 10.80 11.48 -12.02
N SER A 84 10.31 11.91 -10.85
CA SER A 84 9.39 11.11 -10.04
C SER A 84 8.06 10.89 -10.73
N MET A 85 7.44 11.93 -11.32
CA MET A 85 6.18 11.78 -12.04
C MET A 85 6.31 10.86 -13.25
N ARG A 86 7.45 10.95 -13.96
CA ARG A 86 7.76 10.01 -15.05
C ARG A 86 7.83 8.58 -14.53
N LEU A 87 8.55 8.34 -13.43
CA LEU A 87 8.64 7.01 -12.83
C LEU A 87 7.26 6.49 -12.40
N ILE A 88 6.43 7.31 -11.76
CA ILE A 88 5.04 6.98 -11.40
C ILE A 88 4.21 6.60 -12.65
N SER A 89 4.38 7.30 -13.77
CA SER A 89 3.69 6.96 -15.01
C SER A 89 4.13 5.62 -15.60
N GLU A 90 5.40 5.25 -15.43
CA GLU A 90 6.01 4.04 -15.98
C GLU A 90 5.69 2.79 -15.14
N ILE A 91 5.79 2.86 -13.81
CA ILE A 91 5.63 1.70 -12.90
C ILE A 91 4.35 1.73 -12.06
N GLY A 92 3.65 2.87 -12.05
CA GLY A 92 2.49 3.10 -11.20
C GLY A 92 2.83 3.71 -9.83
N PRO A 93 1.87 4.39 -9.18
CA PRO A 93 2.09 5.10 -7.92
C PRO A 93 2.42 4.16 -6.76
N ALA A 94 1.77 3.00 -6.67
CA ALA A 94 2.05 2.04 -5.60
C ALA A 94 3.50 1.53 -5.67
N ALA A 95 3.93 1.03 -6.83
CA ALA A 95 5.30 0.54 -7.04
C ALA A 95 6.36 1.64 -6.82
N PHE A 96 6.04 2.89 -7.16
CA PHE A 96 6.91 4.03 -6.85
C PHE A 96 7.15 4.20 -5.35
N VAL A 97 6.09 4.24 -4.54
CA VAL A 97 6.20 4.40 -3.08
C VAL A 97 6.99 3.26 -2.47
N GLN A 98 6.71 2.03 -2.90
CA GLN A 98 7.42 0.83 -2.47
C GLN A 98 8.92 0.88 -2.78
N LYS A 99 9.26 1.27 -4.01
CA LYS A 99 10.65 1.42 -4.47
C LYS A 99 11.41 2.44 -3.63
N VAL A 100 10.76 3.55 -3.25
CA VAL A 100 11.35 4.58 -2.38
C VAL A 100 11.53 4.08 -0.95
N LEU A 101 10.52 3.43 -0.37
CA LEU A 101 10.56 3.00 1.04
C LEU A 101 11.46 1.78 1.29
N TRP A 102 11.53 0.84 0.34
CA TRP A 102 12.34 -0.38 0.49
C TRP A 102 13.72 -0.30 -0.15
N GLY A 103 14.10 0.87 -0.67
CA GLY A 103 15.46 1.13 -1.15
C GLY A 103 15.83 0.33 -2.40
N GLU A 104 14.85 -0.02 -3.25
CA GLU A 104 15.15 -0.58 -4.56
C GLU A 104 15.87 0.45 -5.42
N GLU A 105 16.94 0.04 -6.13
CA GLU A 105 17.87 0.96 -6.80
C GLU A 105 17.16 2.01 -7.66
N ILE A 106 17.23 3.26 -7.19
CA ILE A 106 16.97 4.45 -7.98
C ILE A 106 18.33 4.86 -8.55
N SER A 107 18.46 4.81 -9.88
CA SER A 107 19.73 5.01 -10.57
C SER A 107 20.30 6.44 -10.43
N ASP A 108 19.52 7.39 -9.94
CA ASP A 108 19.89 8.80 -9.81
C ASP A 108 20.04 9.20 -8.34
N ILE A 109 21.26 9.57 -7.94
CA ILE A 109 21.62 9.95 -6.57
C ILE A 109 20.92 11.24 -6.12
N ALA A 110 20.74 12.21 -7.02
CA ALA A 110 20.06 13.46 -6.69
C ALA A 110 18.57 13.22 -6.44
N LEU A 111 17.98 12.33 -7.23
CA LEU A 111 16.61 11.87 -7.02
C LEU A 111 16.47 11.12 -5.69
N THR A 112 17.39 10.20 -5.37
CA THR A 112 17.38 9.46 -4.10
C THR A 112 17.42 10.40 -2.89
N ILE A 113 18.34 11.38 -2.88
CA ILE A 113 18.45 12.35 -1.77
C ILE A 113 17.19 13.20 -1.64
N ALA A 114 16.57 13.59 -2.76
CA ALA A 114 15.30 14.31 -2.72
C ALA A 114 14.20 13.42 -2.11
N LEU A 115 14.07 12.18 -2.58
CA LEU A 115 13.03 11.24 -2.15
C LEU A 115 13.20 10.80 -0.69
N GLU A 116 14.42 10.78 -0.14
CA GLU A 116 14.64 10.53 1.30
C GLU A 116 13.84 11.48 2.19
N ARG A 117 13.66 12.74 1.76
CA ARG A 117 12.87 13.73 2.50
C ARG A 117 11.37 13.45 2.49
N MET A 118 10.89 12.64 1.54
CA MET A 118 9.49 12.25 1.43
C MET A 118 9.16 11.00 2.24
N ILE A 119 10.16 10.22 2.66
CA ILE A 119 9.97 8.94 3.39
C ILE A 119 8.95 9.08 4.53
N PRO A 120 9.03 10.07 5.45
CA PRO A 120 8.08 10.16 6.57
C PRO A 120 6.63 10.46 6.17
N ALA A 121 6.41 11.03 4.98
CA ALA A 121 5.09 11.29 4.44
C ALA A 121 4.57 10.09 3.65
N LEU A 122 5.46 9.38 2.95
CA LEU A 122 5.17 8.13 2.28
C LEU A 122 4.83 7.00 3.27
N GLU A 123 5.50 6.93 4.42
CA GLU A 123 5.16 5.99 5.51
C GLU A 123 3.71 6.22 6.00
N ARG A 124 3.32 7.48 6.19
CA ARG A 124 1.93 7.85 6.54
C ARG A 124 0.94 7.48 5.45
N LEU A 125 1.33 7.62 4.18
CA LEU A 125 0.51 7.19 3.05
C LEU A 125 0.26 5.67 3.07
N VAL A 126 1.27 4.88 3.44
CA VAL A 126 1.13 3.42 3.59
C VAL A 126 0.19 3.06 4.73
N GLU A 127 0.24 3.81 5.85
CA GLU A 127 -0.71 3.64 6.97
C GLU A 127 -2.15 3.99 6.58
N GLU A 128 -2.35 4.99 5.70
CA GLU A 128 -3.67 5.43 5.24
C GLU A 128 -4.28 4.47 4.20
N TYR A 129 -3.44 3.86 3.35
CA TYR A 129 -3.87 2.97 2.27
C TYR A 129 -3.23 1.57 2.36
N PRO A 130 -3.41 0.82 3.47
CA PRO A 130 -2.70 -0.44 3.69
C PRO A 130 -3.02 -1.47 2.61
N THR A 131 -4.26 -1.51 2.12
CA THR A 131 -4.69 -2.42 1.05
C THR A 131 -3.94 -2.20 -0.26
N ALA A 132 -3.59 -0.95 -0.61
CA ALA A 132 -2.82 -0.62 -1.81
C ALA A 132 -1.46 -1.32 -1.85
N PHE A 133 -0.83 -1.42 -0.68
CA PHE A 133 0.55 -1.86 -0.54
C PHE A 133 0.63 -3.34 -0.13
N LEU A 134 -0.46 -3.90 0.40
CA LEU A 134 -0.59 -5.31 0.78
C LEU A 134 -0.81 -6.25 -0.41
N GLU A 135 -1.42 -5.81 -1.52
CA GLU A 135 -1.66 -6.68 -2.68
C GLU A 135 -0.37 -7.21 -3.32
N GLN A 136 0.67 -6.38 -3.41
CA GLN A 136 1.99 -6.81 -3.89
C GLN A 136 2.80 -7.56 -2.82
N ALA A 137 2.65 -7.24 -1.53
CA ALA A 137 3.22 -8.04 -0.46
C ALA A 137 2.64 -9.47 -0.48
N ASN A 138 1.34 -9.61 -0.77
CA ASN A 138 0.70 -10.90 -1.00
C ASN A 138 1.25 -11.61 -2.23
N SER A 139 1.55 -10.91 -3.33
CA SER A 139 2.22 -11.51 -4.50
C SER A 139 3.61 -12.06 -4.17
N VAL A 140 4.38 -11.36 -3.33
CA VAL A 140 5.68 -11.84 -2.82
C VAL A 140 5.47 -13.01 -1.85
N LEU A 141 4.50 -12.94 -0.94
CA LEU A 141 4.17 -14.02 -0.01
C LEU A 141 3.62 -15.26 -0.71
N ASP A 142 2.92 -15.13 -1.84
CA ASP A 142 2.44 -16.26 -2.66
C ASP A 142 3.61 -17.03 -3.29
N GLN A 143 4.69 -16.34 -3.66
CA GLN A 143 5.92 -16.99 -4.10
C GLN A 143 6.55 -17.84 -2.98
N PHE A 144 6.29 -17.51 -1.70
CA PHE A 144 6.72 -18.30 -0.55
C PHE A 144 5.71 -19.37 -0.10
N LYS A 145 4.41 -19.21 -0.40
CA LYS A 145 3.39 -20.24 -0.16
C LYS A 145 3.50 -21.44 -1.12
N THR A 146 4.20 -21.27 -2.23
CA THR A 146 4.40 -22.33 -3.25
C THR A 146 5.70 -23.14 -3.02
N ARG A 147 6.16 -23.28 -1.78
CA ARG A 147 7.26 -24.20 -1.41
C ARG A 147 6.85 -25.15 -0.29
#